data_AF-A0A7J9N846-F1
#
_entry.id   AF-A0A7J9N846-F1
#
_cell.length_a   1.000
_cell.length_b   1.000
_cell.length_c   1.000
_cell.angle_alpha   90.00
_cell.angle_beta   90.00
_cell.angle_gamma   90.00
#
_symmetry.space_group_name_H-M   'P 1'
#
loop_
_entity.id
_entity.type
_entity.pdbx_description
1 polymer ?
#
loop_
_entity_poly.entity_id
_entity_poly.type
_entity_poly.pdbx_seq_one_letter_code
_entity_poly.pdbx_strand_id
1 'polypeptide(L)' 'MVVPSSKPTLICSVWIGKIYNPDGFRAHMKSIWKTRKKFEIQVAGQNLFLIIFELEEDLELILEGRP' A
#
# COMPACT_ATOMS: atom_id res chain seq x y z
N MET A 1 22.01 0.03 9.77
CA MET A 1 22.20 -0.03 8.31
C MET A 1 20.84 -0.35 7.70
N VAL A 2 20.29 0.56 6.90
CA VAL A 2 19.00 0.34 6.21
C VAL A 2 19.29 -0.41 4.92
N VAL A 3 18.63 -1.54 4.70
CA VAL A 3 18.76 -2.33 3.46
C VAL A 3 17.62 -1.93 2.53
N PRO A 4 17.90 -1.43 1.31
CA PRO A 4 16.86 -1.12 0.34
C PRO A 4 16.07 -2.37 -0.04
N SER A 5 14.74 -2.24 -0.11
CA SER A 5 13.89 -3.29 -0.68
C SER A 5 14.16 -3.38 -2.19
N SER A 6 14.31 -4.60 -2.72
CA SER A 6 14.35 -4.83 -4.16
C SER A 6 12.97 -4.78 -4.82
N LYS A 7 11.90 -4.88 -4.01
CA LYS A 7 10.52 -4.81 -4.49
C LYS A 7 10.04 -3.36 -4.52
N PRO A 8 9.21 -2.96 -5.51
CA PRO A 8 8.54 -1.66 -5.51
C PRO A 8 7.65 -1.51 -4.28
N THR A 9 7.77 -0.38 -3.58
CA THR A 9 7.03 -0.13 -2.34
C THR A 9 6.44 1.26 -2.30
N LEU A 10 5.21 1.36 -1.78
CA LEU A 10 4.54 2.61 -1.45
C LEU A 10 4.34 2.68 0.06
N ILE A 11 4.68 3.81 0.67
CA ILE A 11 4.34 4.09 2.07
C ILE A 11 3.24 5.14 2.13
N CYS A 12 2.21 4.92 2.93
CA CYS A 12 1.12 5.88 3.09
C CYS A 12 0.65 5.99 4.54
N SER A 13 0.15 7.18 4.88
CA SER A 13 -0.38 7.51 6.20
C SER A 13 -1.85 7.90 6.12
N VAL A 14 -2.67 7.36 7.03
CA VAL A 14 -4.09 7.68 7.14
C VAL A 14 -4.31 8.67 8.29
N TRP A 15 -4.55 9.94 7.94
CA TRP A 15 -4.74 11.00 8.92
C TRP A 15 -6.20 11.08 9.36
N ILE A 16 -6.52 10.44 10.51
CA ILE A 16 -7.82 10.56 11.17
C ILE A 16 -7.61 10.74 12.68
N GLY A 17 -8.59 11.29 13.39
CA GLY A 17 -8.50 11.53 14.85
C GLY A 17 -8.57 10.28 15.74
N LYS A 18 -8.37 9.08 15.17
CA LYS A 18 -8.42 7.78 15.87
C LYS A 18 -7.55 6.73 15.14
N ILE A 19 -7.43 5.54 15.72
CA ILE A 19 -6.76 4.42 15.08
C ILE A 19 -7.65 3.87 13.95
N TYR A 20 -7.08 3.72 12.76
CA TYR A 20 -7.74 3.17 11.59
C TYR A 20 -7.75 1.64 11.63
N ASN A 21 -8.83 1.01 11.18
CA ASN A 21 -8.91 -0.46 11.09
C ASN A 21 -8.05 -0.97 9.92
N PRO A 22 -6.95 -1.70 10.17
CA PRO A 22 -6.04 -2.17 9.12
C PRO A 22 -6.71 -3.16 8.16
N ASP A 23 -7.66 -3.98 8.62
CA ASP A 23 -8.34 -4.95 7.74
C ASP A 23 -9.36 -4.27 6.83
N GLY A 24 -10.03 -3.24 7.35
CA GLY A 24 -10.88 -2.35 6.55
C GLY A 24 -10.07 -1.63 5.47
N PHE A 25 -8.89 -1.10 5.82
CA PHE A 25 -7.96 -0.50 4.87
C PHE A 25 -7.59 -1.49 3.76
N ARG A 26 -7.14 -2.69 4.14
CA ARG A 26 -6.75 -3.75 3.20
C ARG A 26 -7.87 -4.13 2.23
N ALA A 27 -9.08 -4.33 2.74
CA ALA A 27 -10.23 -4.67 1.91
C ALA A 27 -10.56 -3.54 0.92
N HIS A 28 -10.53 -2.29 1.38
CA HIS A 28 -10.81 -1.12 0.55
C HIS A 28 -9.78 -0.96 -0.57
N MET A 29 -8.49 -0.99 -0.23
CA MET A 29 -7.42 -0.83 -1.23
C MET A 29 -7.45 -1.95 -2.27
N LYS A 30 -7.68 -3.22 -1.86
CA LYS A 30 -7.84 -4.35 -2.78
C LYS A 30 -9.06 -4.24 -3.70
N SER A 31 -10.10 -3.51 -3.28
CA SER A 31 -11.28 -3.30 -4.10
C SER A 31 -11.10 -2.16 -5.11
N ILE A 32 -10.31 -1.14 -4.77
CA ILE A 32 -10.04 0.01 -5.65
C ILE A 32 -8.94 -0.36 -6.64
N TRP A 33 -7.82 -0.88 -6.14
CA TRP A 33 -6.63 -1.12 -6.94
C TRP A 33 -6.74 -2.42 -7.73
N LYS A 34 -6.96 -2.29 -9.04
CA LYS A 34 -7.03 -3.38 -10.01
C LYS A 34 -5.64 -3.74 -10.53
N THR A 35 -4.77 -4.13 -9.61
CA THR A 35 -3.40 -4.54 -9.93
C THR A 35 -3.41 -5.82 -10.76
N ARG A 36 -2.43 -5.95 -11.66
CA ARG A 36 -2.23 -7.15 -12.49
C ARG A 36 -1.72 -8.31 -11.65
N LYS A 37 -0.90 -8.02 -10.65
CA LYS A 37 -0.35 -8.99 -9.70
C LYS A 37 -0.79 -8.68 -8.28
N LYS A 38 -0.50 -9.61 -7.37
CA LYS A 38 -0.84 -9.42 -5.95
C LYS A 38 0.09 -8.36 -5.35
N PHE A 39 -0.40 -7.73 -4.30
CA PHE A 39 0.37 -6.86 -3.44
C PHE A 39 0.09 -7.19 -1.98
N GLU A 40 1.04 -6.85 -1.12
CA GLU A 40 0.95 -7.03 0.32
C GLU A 40 0.81 -5.69 1.03
N ILE A 41 0.05 -5.65 2.12
CA ILE A 41 -0.07 -4.47 2.98
C ILE A 41 0.37 -4.83 4.40
N GLN A 42 1.45 -4.21 4.85
CA GLN A 42 1.99 -4.32 6.19
C GLN A 42 1.68 -3.06 7.00
N VAL A 43 1.45 -3.24 8.30
CA VAL A 43 1.31 -2.11 9.24
C VAL A 43 2.71 -1.73 9.72
N ALA A 44 3.17 -0.55 9.33
CA ALA A 44 4.50 -0.04 9.68
C ALA A 44 4.46 0.89 10.92
N GLY A 45 3.27 1.28 11.37
CA GLY A 45 3.07 2.14 12.55
C GLY A 45 1.60 2.50 12.76
N GLN A 46 1.35 3.46 13.66
CA GLN A 46 0.00 3.98 13.87
C GLN A 46 -0.50 4.70 12.62
N ASN A 47 -1.53 4.13 11.99
CA ASN A 47 -2.10 4.60 10.72
C ASN A 47 -1.06 4.71 9.58
N LEU A 48 0.05 3.98 9.67
CA LEU A 48 1.12 3.96 8.67
C LEU A 48 1.17 2.58 8.03
N PHE A 49 1.07 2.53 6.70
CA PHE A 49 0.97 1.31 5.94
C PHE A 49 2.07 1.26 4.88
N LEU A 50 2.72 0.10 4.77
CA LEU A 50 3.67 -0.21 3.71
C LEU A 50 2.99 -1.17 2.74
N ILE A 51 2.88 -0.75 1.48
CA ILE A 51 2.37 -1.57 0.39
C ILE A 51 3.55 -2.05 -0.45
N ILE A 52 3.61 -3.36 -0.69
CA ILE A 52 4.68 -4.01 -1.42
C ILE A 52 4.07 -4.65 -2.67
N PHE A 53 4.56 -4.24 -3.83
CA PHE A 53 4.07 -4.72 -5.13
C PHE A 53 4.98 -5.81 -5.69
N GLU A 54 4.40 -6.70 -6.50
CA GLU A 54 5.19 -7.64 -7.32
C GLU A 54 5.69 -6.99 -8.61
N LEU A 55 4.96 -6.00 -9.14
CA LEU A 55 5.25 -5.31 -10.40
C LEU A 55 5.38 -3.81 -10.18
N GLU A 56 6.34 -3.19 -10.86
CA GLU A 56 6.55 -1.75 -10.81
C GLU A 56 5.44 -1.00 -11.55
N GLU A 57 4.93 -1.58 -12.64
CA GLU A 57 3.84 -0.99 -13.43
C GLU A 57 2.55 -0.86 -12.63
N ASP A 58 2.28 -1.81 -11.71
CA ASP A 58 1.12 -1.73 -10.81
C ASP A 58 1.26 -0.55 -9.83
N LEU A 59 2.48 -0.27 -9.36
CA LEU A 59 2.77 0.91 -8.52
C LEU A 59 2.61 2.21 -9.33
N GLU A 60 3.16 2.26 -10.54
CA GLU A 60 3.07 3.44 -11.42
C GLU A 60 1.62 3.81 -11.74
N LEU A 61 0.78 2.84 -12.10
CA LEU A 61 -0.64 3.06 -12.38
C LEU A 61 -1.38 3.68 -11.18
N ILE A 62 -1.07 3.20 -9.97
CA ILE A 62 -1.65 3.74 -8.74
C ILE A 62 -1.19 5.18 -8.50
N LEU A 63 0.10 5.50 -8.75
CA LEU A 63 0.64 6.85 -8.61
C LEU A 63 0.06 7.81 -9.65
N GLU A 64 -0.32 7.33 -10.83
CA GLU A 64 -1.04 8.08 -11.86
C GLU A 64 -2.53 8.30 -11.51
N GLY A 65 -3.01 7.79 -10.37
CA GLY A 65 -4.39 7.93 -9.93
C GLY A 65 -5.36 7.02 -10.69
N ARG A 66 -4.85 6.00 -11.39
CA ARG A 66 -5.69 5.00 -12.03
C ARG A 66 -5.99 3.88 -11.01
N PRO A 67 -7.27 3.56 -10.76
CA PRO A 67 -7.65 2.45 -9.91
C PRO A 67 -7.23 1.12 -10.54
#